data_AF-A0A4Y2CVB2-F1
#
_entry.id   AF-A0A4Y2CVB2-F1
#
_cell.length_a   1.000
_cell.length_b   1.000
_cell.length_c   1.000
_cell.angle_alpha   90.00
_cell.angle_beta   90.00
_cell.angle_gamma   90.00
#
_symmetry.space_group_name_H-M   'P 1'
#
loop_
_entity.id
_entity.type
_entity.pdbx_description
1 polymer ?
#
loop_
_entity_poly.entity_id
_entity_poly.type
_entity_poly.pdbx_seq_one_letter_code
_entity_poly.pdbx_strand_id
1 'polypeptide(L)'
;MSIFAGARKRDLKILAEELGETVNGSHKLKDLKKIILASKEYDEESAKEWMNTIINERKEREENEIRKEEIAERRRQDEIQIAEQKRQEEIAERRRQDEIQMRKEEQEIELRKLDYEERKRKDEMEFELQKLRLGAEVRSLNSNSVANQKQYAN
;
A
#
# COMPACT_ATOMS: atom_id res chain seq x y z
N MET A 1 -10.66 -18.78 -55.37
CA MET A 1 -10.51 -17.79 -54.29
C MET A 1 -9.34 -16.89 -54.63
N SER A 2 -9.32 -15.61 -54.21
CA SER A 2 -8.15 -14.74 -54.47
C SER A 2 -7.02 -15.04 -53.48
N ILE A 3 -5.80 -15.29 -53.96
CA ILE A 3 -4.61 -15.52 -53.12
C ILE A 3 -4.22 -14.31 -52.25
N PHE A 4 -4.76 -13.13 -52.56
CA PHE A 4 -4.47 -11.88 -51.85
C PHE A 4 -5.56 -11.48 -50.84
N ALA A 5 -6.45 -12.39 -50.47
CA ALA A 5 -7.48 -12.11 -49.48
C ALA A 5 -6.86 -11.79 -48.11
N GLY A 6 -7.22 -10.66 -47.50
CA GLY A 6 -6.67 -10.22 -46.21
C GLY A 6 -5.24 -9.65 -46.24
N ALA A 7 -4.58 -9.65 -47.40
CA ALA A 7 -3.25 -9.09 -47.59
C ALA A 7 -3.27 -7.54 -47.56
N ARG A 8 -2.38 -6.94 -46.78
CA ARG A 8 -2.12 -5.49 -46.77
C ARG A 8 -1.06 -5.13 -47.81
N LYS A 9 -0.94 -3.83 -48.13
CA LYS A 9 0.10 -3.31 -49.04
C LYS A 9 1.51 -3.74 -48.63
N ARG A 10 1.80 -3.76 -47.32
CA ARG A 10 3.09 -4.22 -46.77
C ARG A 10 3.35 -5.70 -47.06
N ASP A 11 2.33 -6.54 -46.96
CA ASP A 11 2.46 -7.99 -47.16
C ASP A 11 2.71 -8.31 -48.65
N LEU A 12 2.01 -7.61 -49.55
CA LEU A 12 2.24 -7.72 -51.00
C LEU A 12 3.61 -7.17 -51.41
N LYS A 13 4.14 -6.16 -50.71
CA LYS A 13 5.49 -5.65 -50.97
C LYS A 13 6.54 -6.72 -50.65
N ILE A 14 6.40 -7.38 -49.49
CA ILE A 14 7.28 -8.48 -49.08
C ILE A 14 7.20 -9.63 -50.09
N LEU A 15 5.99 -10.07 -50.46
CA LEU A 15 5.85 -11.15 -51.45
C LEU A 15 6.50 -10.81 -52.81
N ALA A 16 6.35 -9.57 -53.29
CA ALA A 16 6.98 -9.16 -54.54
C ALA A 16 8.52 -9.17 -54.44
N GLU A 17 9.09 -8.72 -53.31
CA GLU A 17 10.53 -8.76 -53.05
C GLU A 17 11.06 -10.20 -52.98
N GLU A 18 10.31 -11.13 -52.35
CA GLU A 18 10.65 -12.56 -52.30
C GLU A 18 10.63 -13.23 -53.69
N LEU A 19 9.76 -12.76 -54.59
CA LEU A 19 9.74 -13.18 -56.00
C LEU A 19 10.83 -12.52 -56.85
N GLY A 20 11.71 -11.72 -56.25
CA GLY A 20 12.80 -11.02 -56.94
C GLY A 20 12.37 -9.76 -57.70
N GLU A 21 11.14 -9.29 -57.51
CA GLU A 21 10.61 -8.10 -58.17
C GLU A 21 10.97 -6.83 -57.38
N THR A 22 11.43 -5.79 -58.08
CA THR A 22 11.75 -4.52 -57.44
C THR A 22 10.48 -3.70 -57.23
N VAL A 23 10.05 -3.55 -55.97
CA VAL A 23 8.87 -2.75 -55.61
C VAL A 23 9.21 -1.59 -54.67
N ASN A 24 8.84 -0.38 -55.07
CA ASN A 24 8.95 0.81 -54.24
C ASN A 24 7.66 1.07 -53.41
N GLY A 25 7.74 2.00 -52.46
CA GLY A 25 6.61 2.41 -51.62
C GLY A 25 5.51 3.21 -52.33
N SER A 26 5.74 3.71 -53.55
CA SER A 26 4.75 4.49 -54.30
C SER A 26 3.75 3.62 -55.06
N HIS A 27 4.12 2.36 -55.37
CA HIS A 27 3.20 1.40 -56.00
C HIS A 27 1.90 1.25 -55.20
N LYS A 28 0.76 1.31 -55.88
CA LYS A 28 -0.54 1.05 -55.24
C LYS A 28 -0.71 -0.46 -55.05
N LEU A 29 -1.65 -0.85 -54.19
CA LEU A 29 -1.99 -2.25 -53.96
C LEU A 29 -2.34 -2.99 -55.26
N LYS A 30 -3.02 -2.32 -56.20
CA LYS A 30 -3.33 -2.87 -57.53
C LYS A 30 -2.07 -3.09 -58.39
N ASP A 31 -1.09 -2.20 -58.29
CA ASP A 31 0.15 -2.29 -59.06
C ASP A 31 1.02 -3.43 -58.53
N LEU A 32 1.13 -3.57 -57.20
CA LEU A 32 1.83 -4.70 -56.57
C LEU A 32 1.24 -6.05 -56.97
N LYS A 33 -0.10 -6.17 -56.98
CA LYS A 33 -0.76 -7.40 -57.45
C LYS A 33 -0.43 -7.72 -58.89
N LYS A 34 -0.34 -6.71 -59.76
CA LYS A 34 0.03 -6.90 -61.16
C LYS A 34 1.48 -7.34 -61.32
N ILE A 35 2.39 -6.74 -60.55
CA ILE A 35 3.83 -7.09 -60.57
C ILE A 35 4.02 -8.55 -60.15
N ILE A 36 3.40 -8.96 -59.04
CA ILE A 36 3.45 -10.35 -58.55
C ILE A 36 2.94 -11.34 -59.60
N LEU A 37 1.77 -11.07 -60.17
CA LEU A 37 1.16 -11.95 -61.19
C LEU A 37 1.92 -11.98 -62.52
N ALA A 38 2.77 -10.97 -62.78
CA ALA A 38 3.58 -10.88 -63.98
C ALA A 38 5.01 -11.42 -63.79
N SER A 39 5.37 -11.82 -62.56
CA SER A 39 6.70 -12.34 -62.26
C SER A 39 6.93 -13.68 -62.96
N LYS A 40 8.15 -13.89 -63.46
CA LYS A 40 8.52 -15.13 -64.15
C LYS A 40 8.59 -16.33 -63.20
N GLU A 41 8.87 -16.07 -61.93
CA GLU A 41 8.97 -17.07 -60.86
C GLU A 41 7.63 -17.24 -60.13
N TYR A 42 6.54 -16.64 -60.62
CA TYR A 42 5.23 -16.75 -60.00
C TYR A 42 4.64 -18.15 -60.19
N ASP A 43 4.56 -18.89 -59.09
CA ASP A 43 3.73 -20.08 -58.94
C ASP A 43 2.57 -19.79 -57.99
N GLU A 44 1.34 -20.13 -58.38
CA GLU A 44 0.14 -19.72 -57.63
C GLU A 44 0.06 -20.39 -56.25
N GLU A 45 0.44 -21.67 -56.13
CA GLU A 45 0.37 -22.37 -54.85
C GLU A 45 1.51 -21.93 -53.93
N SER A 46 2.73 -21.80 -54.46
CA SER A 46 3.86 -21.24 -53.72
C SER A 46 3.55 -19.83 -53.22
N ALA A 47 3.11 -18.92 -54.10
CA ALA A 47 2.79 -17.54 -53.73
C ALA A 47 1.70 -17.45 -52.65
N LYS A 48 0.75 -18.40 -52.67
CA LYS A 48 -0.30 -18.52 -51.65
C LYS A 48 0.25 -19.02 -50.31
N GLU A 49 1.13 -20.01 -50.28
CA GLU A 49 1.82 -20.46 -49.05
C GLU A 49 2.69 -19.34 -48.45
N TRP A 50 3.47 -18.66 -49.27
CA TRP A 50 4.27 -17.50 -48.86
C TRP A 50 3.38 -16.38 -48.32
N MET A 51 2.29 -16.04 -49.00
CA MET A 51 1.35 -15.02 -48.54
C MET A 51 0.70 -15.39 -47.20
N ASN A 52 0.31 -16.65 -47.02
CA ASN A 52 -0.24 -17.13 -45.75
C ASN A 52 0.79 -16.99 -44.62
N THR A 53 2.06 -17.33 -44.88
CA THR A 53 3.15 -17.21 -43.92
C THR A 53 3.35 -15.74 -43.52
N ILE A 54 3.48 -14.83 -44.49
CA ILE A 54 3.64 -13.39 -44.24
C ILE A 54 2.46 -12.84 -43.42
N ILE A 55 1.22 -13.19 -43.77
CA ILE A 55 0.03 -12.74 -43.05
C ILE A 55 -0.01 -13.31 -41.62
N ASN A 56 0.39 -14.57 -41.43
CA ASN A 56 0.39 -15.21 -40.12
C ASN A 56 1.45 -14.61 -39.20
N GLU A 57 2.70 -14.47 -39.66
CA GLU A 57 3.78 -13.83 -38.89
C GLU A 57 3.42 -12.41 -38.47
N ARG A 58 2.78 -11.68 -39.38
CA ARG A 58 2.30 -10.32 -39.15
C ARG A 58 1.24 -10.26 -38.06
N LYS A 59 0.27 -11.20 -38.07
CA LYS A 59 -0.77 -11.32 -37.04
C LYS A 59 -0.15 -11.74 -35.70
N GLU A 60 0.75 -12.72 -35.71
CA GLU A 60 1.45 -13.19 -34.52
C GLU A 60 2.27 -12.08 -33.87
N ARG A 61 2.94 -11.24 -34.67
CA ARG A 61 3.66 -10.07 -34.15
C ARG A 61 2.72 -9.07 -33.49
N GLU A 62 1.60 -8.73 -34.15
CA GLU A 62 0.59 -7.82 -33.61
C GLU A 62 -0.02 -8.39 -32.31
N GLU A 63 -0.32 -9.68 -32.25
CA GLU A 63 -0.83 -10.35 -31.05
C GLU A 63 0.20 -10.38 -29.92
N ASN A 64 1.47 -10.65 -30.22
CA ASN A 64 2.56 -10.63 -29.25
C ASN A 64 2.81 -9.22 -28.68
N GLU A 65 2.65 -8.17 -29.50
CA GLU A 65 2.72 -6.78 -29.04
C GLU A 65 1.58 -6.47 -28.06
N ILE A 66 0.34 -6.80 -28.42
CA ILE A 66 -0.84 -6.62 -27.55
C ILE A 66 -0.66 -7.38 -26.22
N ARG A 67 -0.20 -8.63 -26.28
CA ARG A 67 0.02 -9.45 -25.08
C ARG A 67 1.11 -8.86 -24.17
N LYS A 68 2.18 -8.30 -24.75
CA LYS A 68 3.23 -7.61 -23.97
C LYS A 68 2.68 -6.34 -23.31
N GLU A 69 1.88 -5.56 -24.02
CA GLU A 69 1.23 -4.38 -23.47
C GLU A 69 0.28 -4.74 -22.32
N GLU A 70 -0.51 -5.80 -22.47
CA GLU A 70 -1.42 -6.28 -21.43
C GLU A 70 -0.67 -6.71 -20.16
N ILE A 71 0.45 -7.44 -20.31
CA ILE A 71 1.29 -7.82 -19.18
C ILE A 71 1.89 -6.57 -18.50
N ALA A 72 2.36 -5.60 -19.28
CA ALA A 72 2.91 -4.36 -18.74
C ALA A 72 1.86 -3.54 -17.99
N GLU A 73 0.63 -3.49 -18.50
CA GLU A 73 -0.48 -2.80 -17.83
C GLU A 73 -0.89 -3.50 -16.53
N ARG A 74 -1.01 -4.83 -16.53
CA ARG A 74 -1.28 -5.59 -15.29
C ARG A 74 -0.21 -5.35 -14.23
N ARG A 75 1.07 -5.32 -14.61
CA ARG A 75 2.17 -5.02 -13.68
C ARG A 75 2.05 -3.61 -13.07
N ARG A 76 1.69 -2.60 -13.88
CA ARG A 76 1.44 -1.24 -13.36
C ARG A 76 0.29 -1.24 -12.35
N GLN A 77 -0.79 -1.96 -12.64
CA GLN A 77 -1.93 -2.06 -11.72
C GLN A 77 -1.54 -2.77 -10.41
N ASP A 78 -0.79 -3.86 -10.49
CA ASP A 78 -0.30 -4.59 -9.31
C ASP A 78 0.62 -3.70 -8.44
N GLU A 79 1.52 -2.94 -9.07
CA GLU A 79 2.40 -1.99 -8.36
C GLU A 79 1.60 -0.91 -7.61
N ILE A 80 0.56 -0.36 -8.25
CA ILE A 80 -0.35 0.61 -7.62
C ILE A 80 -1.09 -0.02 -6.44
N GLN A 81 -1.62 -1.23 -6.60
CA GLN A 81 -2.34 -1.93 -5.53
C GLN A 81 -1.43 -2.21 -4.33
N ILE A 82 -0.20 -2.69 -4.57
CA ILE A 82 0.78 -2.95 -3.52
C ILE A 82 1.14 -1.65 -2.80
N ALA A 83 1.33 -0.55 -3.52
CA ALA A 83 1.64 0.74 -2.93
C ALA A 83 0.49 1.25 -2.04
N GLU A 84 -0.76 1.13 -2.48
CA GLU A 84 -1.92 1.54 -1.69
C GLU A 84 -2.08 0.65 -0.45
N GLN A 85 -1.90 -0.68 -0.57
CA GLN A 85 -1.93 -1.59 0.58
C GLN A 85 -0.89 -1.19 1.64
N LYS A 86 0.36 -0.93 1.23
CA LYS A 86 1.41 -0.49 2.16
C LYS A 86 1.05 0.82 2.86
N ARG A 87 0.46 1.77 2.13
CA ARG A 87 0.01 3.04 2.69
C ARG A 87 -1.10 2.83 3.73
N GLN A 88 -2.05 1.94 3.47
CA GLN A 88 -3.10 1.61 4.43
C GLN A 88 -2.54 0.91 5.67
N GLU A 89 -1.59 -0.02 5.50
CA GLU A 89 -0.90 -0.68 6.60
C GLU A 89 -0.13 0.31 7.48
N GLU A 90 0.60 1.26 6.89
CA GLU A 90 1.33 2.30 7.62
C GLU A 90 0.38 3.19 8.44
N ILE A 91 -0.76 3.59 7.85
CA ILE A 91 -1.79 4.36 8.56
C ILE A 91 -2.38 3.55 9.72
N ALA A 92 -2.67 2.26 9.50
CA ALA A 92 -3.20 1.39 10.54
C ALA A 92 -2.19 1.18 11.68
N GLU A 93 -0.90 1.05 11.36
CA GLU A 93 0.15 0.93 12.36
C GLU A 93 0.32 2.19 13.20
N ARG A 94 0.32 3.37 12.58
CA ARG A 94 0.34 4.65 13.30
C ARG A 94 -0.83 4.78 14.26
N ARG A 95 -2.05 4.45 13.80
CA ARG A 95 -3.24 4.45 14.67
C ARG A 95 -3.09 3.53 15.88
N ARG A 96 -2.53 2.33 15.69
CA ARG A 96 -2.26 1.41 16.81
C ARG A 96 -1.23 1.98 17.79
N GLN A 97 -0.19 2.65 17.29
CA GLN A 97 0.81 3.30 18.12
C GLN A 97 0.20 4.44 18.93
N ASP A 98 -0.59 5.30 18.29
CA ASP A 98 -1.29 6.41 18.95
C ASP A 98 -2.24 5.89 20.04
N GLU A 99 -2.99 4.81 19.77
CA GLU A 99 -3.88 4.19 20.75
C GLU A 99 -3.12 3.63 21.96
N ILE A 100 -2.00 2.95 21.72
CA ILE A 100 -1.13 2.45 22.80
C ILE A 100 -0.57 3.61 23.62
N GLN A 101 -0.17 4.70 22.97
CA GLN A 101 0.37 5.88 23.65
C GLN A 101 -0.70 6.54 24.52
N MET A 102 -1.89 6.81 23.97
CA MET A 102 -3.00 7.37 24.74
C MET A 102 -3.34 6.51 25.96
N ARG A 103 -3.39 5.18 25.79
CA ARG A 103 -3.66 4.27 26.92
C ARG A 103 -2.60 4.34 28.01
N LYS A 104 -1.32 4.48 27.64
CA LYS A 104 -0.23 4.67 28.62
C LYS A 104 -0.36 5.99 29.36
N GLU A 105 -0.66 7.07 28.64
CA GLU A 105 -0.87 8.40 29.24
C GLU A 105 -2.07 8.38 30.20
N GLU A 106 -3.17 7.73 29.83
CA GLU A 106 -4.34 7.54 30.70
C GLU A 106 -3.99 6.77 31.97
N GLN A 107 -3.26 5.66 31.86
CA GLN A 107 -2.80 4.88 33.01
C GLN A 107 -1.88 5.70 33.92
N GLU A 108 -0.98 6.50 33.36
CA GLU A 108 -0.09 7.36 34.15
C GLU A 108 -0.89 8.44 34.91
N ILE A 109 -1.89 9.05 34.26
CA ILE A 109 -2.78 10.03 34.90
C ILE A 109 -3.57 9.36 36.04
N GLU A 110 -4.09 8.16 35.83
CA GLU A 110 -4.83 7.41 36.84
C GLU A 110 -3.95 7.08 38.06
N LEU A 111 -2.72 6.61 37.84
CA LEU A 111 -1.76 6.35 38.91
C LEU A 111 -1.42 7.64 39.68
N ARG A 112 -1.19 8.76 38.98
CA ARG A 112 -0.92 10.05 39.63
C ARG A 112 -2.09 10.53 40.50
N LYS A 113 -3.34 10.28 40.08
CA LYS A 113 -4.53 10.58 40.88
C LYS A 113 -4.59 9.71 42.13
N LEU A 114 -4.33 8.42 42.00
CA LEU A 114 -4.31 7.49 43.13
C LEU A 114 -3.24 7.88 44.17
N ASP A 115 -2.03 8.18 43.72
CA ASP A 115 -0.93 8.66 44.56
C ASP A 115 -1.30 9.95 45.32
N TYR A 116 -2.01 10.87 44.65
CA TYR A 116 -2.48 12.10 45.28
C TYR A 116 -3.52 11.83 46.37
N GLU A 117 -4.48 10.93 46.11
CA GLU A 117 -5.48 10.53 47.12
C GLU A 117 -4.86 9.81 48.31
N GLU A 118 -3.88 8.92 48.09
CA GLU A 118 -3.19 8.24 49.18
C GLU A 118 -2.41 9.21 50.08
N ARG A 119 -1.68 10.17 49.48
CA ARG A 119 -0.98 11.22 50.23
C ARG A 119 -1.96 12.04 51.06
N LYS A 120 -3.07 12.47 50.45
CA LYS A 120 -4.11 13.23 51.15
C LYS A 120 -4.69 12.46 52.35
N ARG A 121 -5.01 11.17 52.18
CA ARG A 121 -5.49 10.31 53.27
C ARG A 121 -4.45 10.15 54.39
N LYS A 122 -3.17 10.03 54.02
CA LYS A 122 -2.07 9.93 54.98
C LYS A 122 -1.92 11.21 55.80
N ASP A 123 -1.95 12.37 55.14
CA ASP A 123 -1.86 13.68 55.78
C ASP A 123 -3.06 13.92 56.72
N GLU A 124 -4.27 13.57 56.29
CA GLU A 124 -5.49 13.64 57.13
C GLU A 124 -5.39 12.74 58.37
N MET A 125 -4.90 11.51 58.22
CA MET A 125 -4.70 10.58 59.33
C MET A 125 -3.60 11.08 60.30
N GLU A 126 -2.49 11.61 59.78
CA GLU A 126 -1.42 12.18 60.60
C GLU A 126 -1.91 13.37 61.43
N PHE A 127 -2.74 14.23 60.83
CA PHE A 127 -3.38 15.33 61.53
C PHE A 127 -4.29 14.85 62.68
N GLU A 128 -5.15 13.86 62.45
CA GLU A 128 -6.03 13.31 63.50
C GLU A 128 -5.23 12.61 64.62
N LEU A 129 -4.14 11.90 64.29
CA LEU A 129 -3.24 11.32 65.30
C LEU A 129 -2.55 12.40 66.15
N GLN A 130 -2.11 13.49 65.53
CA GLN A 130 -1.49 14.63 66.25
C GLN A 130 -2.49 15.27 67.20
N LYS A 131 -3.74 15.47 66.75
CA LYS A 131 -4.83 15.99 67.57
C LYS A 131 -5.13 15.11 68.78
N LEU A 132 -5.13 13.79 68.61
CA LEU A 132 -5.29 12.83 69.71
C LEU A 132 -4.12 12.91 70.72
N ARG A 133 -2.88 13.01 70.23
CA ARG A 133 -1.68 13.14 71.08
C ARG A 133 -1.72 14.40 71.92
N LEU A 134 -1.98 15.56 71.30
CA LEU A 134 -2.13 16.83 72.01
C LEU A 134 -3.27 16.80 73.03
N GLY A 135 -4.43 16.22 72.66
CA GLY A 135 -5.54 16.04 73.59
C GLY A 135 -5.19 15.17 74.80
N ALA A 136 -4.37 14.13 74.62
CA ALA A 136 -3.89 13.29 75.72
C ALA A 136 -2.88 14.03 76.62
N GLU A 137 -1.95 14.79 76.03
CA GLU A 137 -0.98 15.61 76.77
C GLU A 137 -1.67 16.68 77.63
N VAL A 138 -2.64 17.40 77.08
CA VAL A 138 -3.42 18.41 77.84
C VAL A 138 -4.16 17.77 79.03
N ARG A 139 -4.78 16.59 78.84
CA ARG A 139 -5.44 15.86 79.94
C ARG A 139 -4.44 15.45 81.02
N SER A 140 -3.28 14.93 80.63
CA SER A 140 -2.21 14.53 81.55
C SER A 140 -1.67 15.71 82.37
N LEU A 141 -1.39 16.85 81.73
CA LEU A 141 -0.93 18.07 82.41
C LEU A 141 -1.97 18.58 83.42
N ASN A 142 -3.25 18.55 83.06
CA ASN A 142 -4.33 18.93 83.96
C ASN A 142 -4.42 17.98 85.17
N SER A 143 -4.31 16.67 84.97
CA SER A 143 -4.29 15.69 86.07
C SER A 143 -3.10 15.89 87.02
N ASN A 144 -1.91 16.16 86.48
CA ASN A 144 -0.70 16.40 87.29
C ASN A 144 -0.76 17.73 88.06
N SER A 145 -1.36 18.78 87.49
CA SER A 145 -1.60 20.06 88.17
C SER A 145 -2.53 19.90 89.37
N VAL A 146 -3.65 19.18 89.19
CA VAL A 146 -4.61 18.88 90.27
C VAL A 146 -3.98 18.02 91.37
N ALA A 147 -3.11 17.06 91.01
CA ALA A 147 -2.38 16.25 91.98
C ALA A 147 -1.38 17.07 92.80
N ASN A 148 -0.63 17.97 92.15
CA ASN A 148 0.34 18.83 92.82
C ASN A 148 -0.33 19.87 93.73
N GLN A 149 -1.46 20.48 93.34
CA GLN A 149 -2.19 21.41 94.23
C GLN A 149 -2.68 20.74 95.52
N LYS A 150 -3.03 19.45 95.48
CA LYS A 150 -3.41 18.69 96.68
C LYS A 150 -2.23 18.34 97.60
N GLN A 151 -0.99 18.40 97.13
CA GLN A 151 0.21 18.17 97.96
C GLN A 151 0.64 19.41 98.76
N TYR A 152 0.27 20.63 98.35
CA TYR A 152 0.65 21.88 99.03
C TYR A 152 -0.47 22.50 99.88
N ALA A 153 -1.61 21.82 100.05
CA ALA A 153 -2.79 22.32 100.76
C ALA A 153 -3.04 21.64 102.13
N ASN A 154 -2.01 21.02 102.73
CA ASN A 154 -2.04 20.47 104.10
C ASN A 154 -1.16 21.30 105.03
#